data_AF-A0A9P0HRE7-F1
#
_entry.id   AF-A0A9P0HRE7-F1
#
_cell.length_a   1.000
_cell.length_b   1.000
_cell.length_c   1.000
_cell.angle_alpha   90.00
_cell.angle_beta   90.00
_cell.angle_gamma   90.00
#
_symmetry.space_group_name_H-M   'P 1'
#
loop_
_entity.id
_entity.type
_entity.pdbx_description
1 polymer ?
#
loop_
_entity_poly.entity_id
_entity_poly.type
_entity_poly.pdbx_seq_one_letter_code
_entity_poly.pdbx_strand_id
1 'polypeptide(L)'
;MMTAGQARTDMTMSTLQRENRYHEEKAADLERKVSKLELELNAEEQEKALAQKALGDLMRQLESALGAEATAAGKAHHLVQETGRLRSRVEAAEVRARGAEEELLECRAALGRATAERDSLHTQAASHLAEIDRIRQEKEKLELQCRLYERELSELRDKLTGFSRSLHVTTGDMQIQEATIRALKEELKDKEEKSLRLDTELRHLLESLAILLSSPVRFVESNELSIKERIRDLLSDAKDKSMQVDSLHEKIGSLRDQVGRLTEQRGDDMRRLKEVEEDKMHLEGKLQKTEVELSACQAAKEGLRRDKAIFVTFLERLARALNMEEISREVGVDLHTESMLLRAEQLAKLESDKLADKVRRGISYF
;
A
#
# COMPACT_ATOMS: atom_id res chain seq x y z
N MET A 1 -17.46 56.55 -52.90
CA MET A 1 -16.73 57.04 -51.72
C MET A 1 -15.50 57.81 -52.19
N MET A 2 -15.61 59.12 -52.41
CA MET A 2 -14.44 60.01 -52.43
C MET A 2 -14.14 60.37 -50.98
N THR A 3 -12.95 60.02 -50.53
CA THR A 3 -12.51 60.14 -49.14
C THR A 3 -12.28 61.61 -48.78
N ALA A 4 -12.58 62.01 -47.55
CA ALA A 4 -12.49 63.40 -47.06
C ALA A 4 -11.10 64.07 -47.21
N GLY A 5 -10.06 63.30 -47.57
CA GLY A 5 -8.75 63.82 -47.96
C GLY A 5 -8.75 64.47 -49.35
N GLN A 6 -9.50 63.94 -50.31
CA GLN A 6 -9.53 64.43 -51.70
C GLN A 6 -10.21 65.80 -51.83
N ALA A 7 -11.27 66.06 -51.05
CA ALA A 7 -11.98 67.34 -51.04
C ALA A 7 -11.15 68.49 -50.42
N ARG A 8 -10.29 68.17 -49.43
CA ARG A 8 -9.37 69.16 -48.82
C ARG A 8 -8.22 69.52 -49.76
N THR A 9 -7.69 68.55 -50.49
CA THR A 9 -6.64 68.82 -51.49
C THR A 9 -7.16 69.66 -52.64
N ASP A 10 -8.39 69.41 -53.10
CA ASP A 10 -9.00 70.19 -54.19
C ASP A 10 -9.31 71.63 -53.76
N MET A 11 -9.77 71.84 -52.53
CA MET A 11 -10.00 73.18 -52.00
C MET A 11 -8.68 73.96 -51.82
N THR A 12 -7.61 73.28 -51.38
CA THR A 12 -6.28 73.91 -51.26
C THR A 12 -5.70 74.24 -52.64
N MET A 13 -5.86 73.34 -53.62
CA MET A 13 -5.42 73.56 -55.00
C MET A 13 -6.20 74.69 -55.69
N SER A 14 -7.51 74.79 -55.45
CA SER A 14 -8.33 75.89 -55.97
C SER A 14 -7.94 77.24 -55.36
N THR A 15 -7.58 77.29 -54.08
CA THR A 15 -7.11 78.53 -53.43
C THR A 15 -5.74 78.93 -53.99
N LEU A 16 -4.80 77.98 -54.11
CA LEU A 16 -3.48 78.24 -54.71
C LEU A 16 -3.56 78.69 -56.17
N GLN A 17 -4.46 78.11 -56.97
CA GLN A 17 -4.69 78.56 -58.35
C GLN A 17 -5.24 79.99 -58.42
N ARG A 18 -6.10 80.37 -57.48
CA ARG A 18 -6.66 81.73 -57.41
C ARG A 18 -5.60 82.75 -56.97
N GLU A 19 -4.78 82.41 -55.99
CA GLU A 19 -3.65 83.23 -55.56
C GLU A 19 -2.61 83.38 -56.68
N ASN A 20 -2.31 82.31 -57.41
CA ASN A 20 -1.37 82.35 -58.53
C ASN A 20 -1.85 83.27 -59.66
N ARG A 21 -3.12 83.17 -60.07
CA ARG A 21 -3.72 84.10 -61.04
C ARG A 21 -3.69 85.56 -60.58
N TYR A 22 -3.95 85.81 -59.29
CA TYR A 22 -3.87 87.15 -58.73
C TYR A 22 -2.43 87.70 -58.76
N HIS A 23 -1.43 86.86 -58.48
CA HIS A 23 -0.03 87.25 -58.57
C HIS A 23 0.40 87.49 -60.03
N GLU A 24 -0.05 86.69 -60.99
CA GLU A 24 0.19 86.90 -62.42
C GLU A 24 -0.43 88.22 -62.93
N GLU A 25 -1.69 88.50 -62.59
CA GLU A 25 -2.34 89.77 -62.96
C GLU A 25 -1.63 90.98 -62.34
N LYS A 26 -1.21 90.85 -61.08
CA LYS A 26 -0.48 91.92 -60.38
C LYS A 26 0.93 92.14 -60.96
N ALA A 27 1.59 91.08 -61.41
CA ALA A 27 2.87 91.19 -62.11
C ALA A 27 2.70 91.91 -63.46
N ALA A 28 1.70 91.53 -64.25
CA ALA A 28 1.40 92.18 -65.53
C ALA A 28 1.02 93.68 -65.36
N ASP A 29 0.28 94.03 -64.31
CA ASP A 29 -0.04 95.43 -64.00
C ASP A 29 1.17 96.25 -63.57
N LEU A 30 2.10 95.64 -62.82
CA LEU A 30 3.36 96.29 -62.46
C LEU A 30 4.26 96.49 -63.68
N GLU A 31 4.33 95.52 -64.59
CA GLU A 31 5.07 95.65 -65.86
C GLU A 31 4.51 96.79 -66.73
N ARG A 32 3.18 96.91 -66.85
CA ARG A 32 2.56 98.05 -67.55
C ARG A 32 2.89 99.38 -66.90
N LYS A 33 2.92 99.45 -65.56
CA LYS A 33 3.31 100.67 -64.83
C LYS A 33 4.77 101.03 -65.05
N VAL A 34 5.68 100.05 -65.03
CA VAL A 34 7.10 100.28 -65.31
C VAL A 34 7.28 100.81 -66.73
N SER A 35 6.67 100.15 -67.73
CA SER A 35 6.79 100.58 -69.12
C SER A 35 6.20 101.98 -69.37
N LYS A 36 5.11 102.33 -68.66
CA LYS A 36 4.56 103.69 -68.69
C LYS A 36 5.50 104.73 -68.07
N LEU A 37 6.11 104.42 -66.92
CA LEU A 37 7.06 105.30 -66.25
C LEU A 37 8.34 105.49 -67.08
N GLU A 38 8.79 104.47 -67.80
CA GLU A 38 9.92 104.57 -68.74
C GLU A 38 9.62 105.49 -69.92
N LEU A 39 8.39 105.46 -70.45
CA LEU A 39 7.92 106.37 -71.49
C LEU A 39 7.83 107.81 -70.99
N GLU A 40 7.28 108.02 -69.79
CA GLU A 40 7.21 109.34 -69.14
C GLU A 40 8.60 109.90 -68.85
N LEU A 41 9.53 109.07 -68.34
CA LEU A 41 10.92 109.48 -68.08
C LEU A 41 11.63 109.90 -69.37
N ASN A 42 11.49 109.14 -70.46
CA ASN A 42 12.08 109.50 -71.74
C ASN A 42 11.49 110.81 -72.30
N ALA A 43 10.18 111.03 -72.16
CA ALA A 43 9.54 112.28 -72.56
C ALA A 43 10.08 113.47 -71.75
N GLU A 44 10.22 113.30 -70.44
CA GLU A 44 10.74 114.31 -69.53
C GLU A 44 12.22 114.64 -69.82
N GLU A 45 13.04 113.63 -70.13
CA GLU A 45 14.43 113.82 -70.55
C GLU A 45 14.53 114.59 -71.87
N GLN A 46 13.61 114.32 -72.81
CA GLN A 46 13.55 115.00 -74.10
C GLN A 46 13.08 116.46 -73.95
N GLU A 47 12.08 116.73 -73.11
CA GLU A 47 11.68 118.10 -72.76
C GLU A 47 12.81 118.85 -72.04
N LYS A 48 13.50 118.19 -71.10
CA LYS A 48 14.67 118.77 -70.42
C LYS A 48 15.79 119.13 -71.40
N ALA A 49 16.08 118.27 -72.38
CA ALA A 49 17.07 118.55 -73.41
C ALA A 49 16.66 119.73 -74.31
N LEU A 50 15.38 119.84 -74.66
CA LEU A 50 14.84 120.99 -75.40
C LEU A 50 14.91 122.28 -74.58
N ALA A 51 14.55 122.23 -73.30
CA ALA A 51 14.64 123.37 -72.38
C ALA A 51 16.10 123.83 -72.17
N GLN A 52 17.05 122.89 -72.04
CA GLN A 52 18.48 123.20 -71.97
C GLN A 52 18.98 123.84 -73.26
N LYS A 53 18.53 123.38 -74.43
CA LYS A 53 18.88 123.99 -75.72
C LYS A 53 18.29 125.41 -75.84
N ALA A 54 17.02 125.60 -75.48
CA ALA A 54 16.38 126.91 -75.46
C ALA A 54 17.07 127.88 -74.49
N LEU A 55 17.48 127.40 -73.31
CA LEU A 55 18.27 128.18 -72.36
C LEU A 55 19.65 128.54 -72.93
N GLY A 56 20.31 127.61 -73.62
CA GLY A 56 21.58 127.86 -74.31
C GLY A 56 21.46 128.89 -75.43
N ASP A 57 20.37 128.88 -76.19
CA ASP A 57 20.08 129.86 -77.24
C ASP A 57 19.75 131.23 -76.63
N LEU A 58 19.00 131.27 -75.53
CA LEU A 58 18.72 132.49 -74.75
C LEU A 58 20.01 133.08 -74.15
N MET A 59 20.90 132.25 -73.61
CA MET A 59 22.20 132.69 -73.09
C MET A 59 23.08 133.27 -74.20
N ARG A 60 23.08 132.69 -75.42
CA ARG A 60 23.80 133.27 -76.57
C ARG A 60 23.17 134.59 -77.05
N GLN A 61 21.86 134.74 -76.97
CA GLN A 61 21.16 136.02 -77.23
C GLN A 61 21.47 137.06 -76.15
N LEU A 62 21.58 136.66 -74.88
CA LEU A 62 22.00 137.51 -73.75
C LEU A 62 23.48 137.89 -73.84
N GLU A 63 24.38 137.00 -74.25
CA GLU A 63 25.80 137.29 -74.50
C GLU A 63 25.97 138.31 -75.65
N SER A 64 25.11 138.26 -76.67
CA SER A 64 25.07 139.28 -77.73
C SER A 64 24.46 140.62 -77.28
N ALA A 65 23.60 140.63 -76.26
CA ALA A 65 22.90 141.83 -75.77
C ALA A 65 23.65 142.55 -74.62
N LEU A 66 24.48 141.83 -73.86
CA LEU A 66 25.24 142.35 -72.71
C LEU A 66 26.65 142.86 -73.07
N GLY A 67 27.02 142.84 -74.36
CA GLY A 67 28.28 143.36 -74.90
C GLY A 67 28.35 144.88 -75.13
N ALA A 68 27.33 145.66 -74.73
CA ALA A 68 27.30 147.12 -74.90
C ALA A 68 27.13 147.85 -73.55
N GLU A 69 28.26 148.37 -73.07
CA GLU A 69 28.48 149.56 -72.23
C GLU A 69 27.49 149.94 -71.09
N ALA A 70 27.96 149.79 -69.84
CA ALA A 70 27.69 150.74 -68.74
C ALA A 70 28.75 150.63 -67.60
N THR A 71 29.63 151.64 -67.51
CA THR A 71 30.38 152.19 -66.34
C THR A 71 31.22 151.27 -65.41
N ALA A 72 32.53 151.56 -65.33
CA ALA A 72 33.59 150.74 -64.70
C ALA A 72 33.79 150.84 -63.17
N ALA A 73 33.15 151.78 -62.46
CA ALA A 73 33.38 151.97 -61.02
C ALA A 73 32.66 150.94 -60.11
N GLY A 74 31.52 150.40 -60.55
CA GLY A 74 30.79 149.36 -59.81
C GLY A 74 31.46 147.99 -59.81
N LYS A 75 32.26 147.67 -60.84
CA LYS A 75 32.87 146.34 -61.01
C LYS A 75 34.04 146.06 -60.06
N ALA A 76 34.89 147.06 -59.77
CA ALA A 76 36.00 146.86 -58.82
C ALA A 76 35.51 146.68 -57.39
N HIS A 77 34.50 147.46 -56.97
CA HIS A 77 33.84 147.30 -55.68
C HIS A 77 33.14 145.95 -55.57
N HIS A 78 32.40 145.56 -56.61
CA HIS A 78 31.76 144.25 -56.69
C HIS A 78 32.77 143.09 -56.65
N LEU A 79 33.93 143.20 -57.31
CA LEU A 79 34.98 142.17 -57.28
C LEU A 79 35.66 142.06 -55.91
N VAL A 80 35.93 143.18 -55.21
CA VAL A 80 36.49 143.14 -53.85
C VAL A 80 35.48 142.55 -52.86
N GLN A 81 34.22 142.96 -52.96
CA GLN A 81 33.13 142.41 -52.15
C GLN A 81 32.95 140.91 -52.42
N GLU A 82 32.99 140.51 -53.68
CA GLU A 82 32.90 139.11 -54.09
C GLU A 82 34.11 138.30 -53.64
N THR A 83 35.32 138.86 -53.69
CA THR A 83 36.53 138.19 -53.18
C THR A 83 36.49 138.03 -51.66
N GLY A 84 35.99 139.03 -50.93
CA GLY A 84 35.73 138.92 -49.49
C GLY A 84 34.70 137.83 -49.18
N ARG A 85 33.59 137.81 -49.94
CA ARG A 85 32.55 136.76 -49.85
C ARG A 85 33.12 135.37 -50.14
N LEU A 86 33.98 135.24 -51.16
CA LEU A 86 34.64 133.97 -51.49
C LEU A 86 35.62 133.54 -50.41
N ARG A 87 36.42 134.44 -49.83
CA ARG A 87 37.30 134.11 -48.69
C ARG A 87 36.49 133.61 -47.49
N SER A 88 35.43 134.31 -47.10
CA SER A 88 34.55 133.85 -46.02
C SER A 88 33.87 132.51 -46.36
N ARG A 89 33.53 132.27 -47.63
CA ARG A 89 33.02 130.96 -48.09
C ARG A 89 34.07 129.86 -48.00
N VAL A 90 35.33 130.14 -48.30
CA VAL A 90 36.46 129.21 -48.18
C VAL A 90 36.72 128.89 -46.71
N GLU A 91 36.83 129.90 -45.85
CA GLU A 91 36.99 129.70 -44.40
C GLU A 91 35.84 128.87 -43.81
N ALA A 92 34.59 129.17 -44.19
CA ALA A 92 33.43 128.38 -43.79
C ALA A 92 33.42 126.96 -44.38
N ALA A 93 34.02 126.74 -45.55
CA ALA A 93 34.18 125.41 -46.12
C ALA A 93 35.27 124.61 -45.39
N GLU A 94 36.39 125.23 -45.02
CA GLU A 94 37.46 124.60 -44.23
C GLU A 94 36.98 124.20 -42.83
N VAL A 95 36.23 125.07 -42.14
CA VAL A 95 35.64 124.73 -40.83
C VAL A 95 34.67 123.55 -40.96
N ARG A 96 33.80 123.54 -41.99
CA ARG A 96 32.91 122.40 -42.25
C ARG A 96 33.65 121.13 -42.63
N ALA A 97 34.72 121.24 -43.41
CA ALA A 97 35.56 120.10 -43.79
C ALA A 97 36.24 119.48 -42.55
N ARG A 98 36.84 120.31 -41.68
CA ARG A 98 37.42 119.84 -40.41
C ARG A 98 36.38 119.20 -39.50
N GLY A 99 35.19 119.82 -39.36
CA GLY A 99 34.08 119.22 -38.59
C GLY A 99 33.65 117.85 -39.15
N ALA A 100 33.54 117.73 -40.48
CA ALA A 100 33.23 116.46 -41.12
C ALA A 100 34.35 115.41 -40.94
N GLU A 101 35.63 115.82 -40.95
CA GLU A 101 36.76 114.93 -40.66
C GLU A 101 36.72 114.41 -39.22
N GLU A 102 36.44 115.29 -38.25
CA GLU A 102 36.25 114.92 -36.84
C GLU A 102 35.07 113.95 -36.66
N GLU A 103 33.90 114.25 -37.26
CA GLU A 103 32.73 113.37 -37.26
C GLU A 103 33.02 111.99 -37.90
N LEU A 104 33.76 111.95 -39.01
CA LEU A 104 34.15 110.70 -39.66
C LEU A 104 35.11 109.87 -38.79
N LEU A 105 36.05 110.52 -38.08
CA LEU A 105 36.93 109.85 -37.13
C LEU A 105 36.15 109.25 -35.96
N GLU A 106 35.18 109.99 -35.42
CA GLU A 106 34.27 109.50 -34.36
C GLU A 106 33.42 108.33 -34.84
N CYS A 107 32.84 108.42 -36.04
CA CYS A 107 32.08 107.33 -36.66
C CYS A 107 32.94 106.08 -36.84
N ARG A 108 34.19 106.24 -37.29
CA ARG A 108 35.14 105.12 -37.45
C ARG A 108 35.46 104.47 -36.10
N ALA A 109 35.66 105.26 -35.05
CA ALA A 109 35.89 104.74 -33.70
C ALA A 109 34.65 104.01 -33.16
N ALA A 110 33.45 104.54 -33.38
CA ALA A 110 32.19 103.89 -33.01
C ALA A 110 31.98 102.57 -33.75
N LEU A 111 32.24 102.53 -35.07
CA LEU A 111 32.19 101.30 -35.87
C LEU A 111 33.19 100.26 -35.36
N GLY A 112 34.41 100.68 -35.00
CA GLY A 112 35.41 99.79 -34.39
C GLY A 112 34.93 99.15 -33.08
N ARG A 113 34.33 99.95 -32.18
CA ARG A 113 33.74 99.43 -30.93
C ARG A 113 32.59 98.46 -31.20
N ALA A 114 31.66 98.82 -32.09
CA ALA A 114 30.53 97.97 -32.45
C ALA A 114 30.98 96.65 -33.09
N THR A 115 32.05 96.66 -33.89
CA THR A 115 32.62 95.44 -34.49
C THR A 115 33.24 94.54 -33.42
N ALA A 116 34.01 95.10 -32.49
CA ALA A 116 34.59 94.34 -31.38
C ALA A 116 33.50 93.74 -30.46
N GLU A 117 32.44 94.49 -30.18
CA GLU A 117 31.28 94.02 -29.42
C GLU A 117 30.56 92.88 -30.15
N ARG A 118 30.31 93.02 -31.46
CA ARG A 118 29.74 91.96 -32.30
C ARG A 118 30.58 90.68 -32.23
N ASP A 119 31.90 90.79 -32.34
CA ASP A 119 32.80 89.62 -32.34
C ASP A 119 32.83 88.95 -30.95
N SER A 120 32.76 89.74 -29.88
CA SER A 120 32.62 89.24 -28.51
C SER A 120 31.31 88.47 -28.33
N LEU A 121 30.18 89.07 -28.73
CA LEU A 121 28.85 88.44 -28.67
C LEU A 121 28.78 87.19 -29.55
N HIS A 122 29.41 87.20 -30.71
CA HIS A 122 29.47 86.04 -31.59
C HIS A 122 30.23 84.87 -30.93
N THR A 123 31.37 85.16 -30.29
CA THR A 123 32.15 84.17 -29.54
C THR A 123 31.35 83.59 -28.36
N GLN A 124 30.65 84.45 -27.62
CA GLN A 124 29.76 84.02 -26.53
C GLN A 124 28.61 83.14 -27.03
N ALA A 125 27.94 83.55 -28.11
CA ALA A 125 26.87 82.78 -28.72
C ALA A 125 27.35 81.39 -29.18
N ALA A 126 28.53 81.31 -29.81
CA ALA A 126 29.13 80.03 -30.20
C ALA A 126 29.42 79.12 -28.99
N SER A 127 29.94 79.69 -27.89
CA SER A 127 30.17 78.95 -26.64
C SER A 127 28.87 78.43 -26.03
N HIS A 128 27.82 79.27 -25.98
CA HIS A 128 26.51 78.87 -25.44
C HIS A 128 25.84 77.80 -26.30
N LEU A 129 25.96 77.85 -27.63
CA LEU A 129 25.47 76.79 -28.52
C LEU A 129 26.15 75.45 -28.23
N ALA A 130 27.48 75.44 -28.05
CA ALA A 130 28.23 74.23 -27.70
C ALA A 130 27.80 73.65 -26.33
N GLU A 131 27.53 74.52 -25.34
CA GLU A 131 27.03 74.11 -24.03
C GLU A 131 25.62 73.52 -24.10
N ILE A 132 24.72 74.12 -24.89
CA ILE A 132 23.37 73.60 -25.14
C ILE A 132 23.44 72.20 -25.75
N ASP A 133 24.29 71.99 -26.75
CA ASP A 133 24.43 70.69 -27.40
C ASP A 133 25.03 69.63 -26.45
N ARG A 134 25.98 70.03 -25.59
CA ARG A 134 26.49 69.16 -24.53
C ARG A 134 25.38 68.76 -23.55
N ILE A 135 24.60 69.71 -23.06
CA ILE A 135 23.50 69.43 -22.12
C ILE A 135 22.42 68.55 -22.77
N ARG A 136 22.13 68.74 -24.07
CA ARG A 136 21.22 67.87 -24.82
C ARG A 136 21.71 66.42 -24.88
N GLN A 137 22.99 66.20 -25.17
CA GLN A 137 23.58 64.86 -25.18
C GLN A 137 23.56 64.21 -23.78
N GLU A 138 23.89 64.98 -22.73
CA GLU A 138 23.84 64.50 -21.34
C GLU A 138 22.40 64.13 -20.94
N LYS A 139 21.40 64.92 -21.34
CA LYS A 139 19.98 64.62 -21.15
C LYS A 139 19.56 63.31 -21.83
N GLU A 140 19.89 63.15 -23.12
CA GLU A 140 19.55 61.92 -23.87
C GLU A 140 20.17 60.67 -23.24
N LYS A 141 21.42 60.78 -22.77
CA LYS A 141 22.12 59.71 -22.05
C LYS A 141 21.39 59.35 -20.75
N LEU A 142 21.00 60.35 -19.95
CA LEU A 142 20.26 60.12 -18.71
C LEU A 142 18.87 59.53 -18.97
N GLU A 143 18.15 59.99 -19.99
CA GLU A 143 16.84 59.44 -20.38
C GLU A 143 16.93 57.98 -20.83
N LEU A 144 18.00 57.59 -21.53
CA LEU A 144 18.24 56.19 -21.88
C LEU A 144 18.52 55.36 -20.62
N GLN A 145 19.36 55.87 -19.71
CA GLN A 145 19.68 55.19 -18.46
C GLN A 145 18.46 55.02 -17.55
N CYS A 146 17.61 56.04 -17.43
CA CYS A 146 16.34 55.96 -16.72
C CYS A 146 15.45 54.85 -17.28
N ARG A 147 15.30 54.78 -18.61
CA ARG A 147 14.51 53.71 -19.27
C ARG A 147 15.07 52.30 -19.02
N LEU A 148 16.39 52.15 -18.91
CA LEU A 148 17.00 50.88 -18.56
C LEU A 148 16.68 50.48 -17.12
N TYR A 149 16.85 51.38 -16.16
CA TYR A 149 16.52 51.10 -14.76
C TYR A 149 15.02 50.84 -14.55
N GLU A 150 14.13 51.52 -15.26
CA GLU A 150 12.69 51.24 -15.21
C GLU A 150 12.37 49.81 -15.67
N ARG A 151 13.04 49.33 -16.73
CA ARG A 151 12.89 47.94 -17.20
C ARG A 151 13.43 46.95 -16.18
N GLU A 152 14.64 47.17 -15.67
CA GLU A 152 15.24 46.31 -14.64
C GLU A 152 14.37 46.25 -13.38
N LEU A 153 13.82 47.38 -12.94
CA LEU A 153 12.89 47.44 -11.81
C LEU A 153 11.60 46.65 -12.09
N SER A 154 11.07 46.72 -13.30
CA SER A 154 9.91 45.91 -13.70
C SER A 154 10.22 44.41 -13.64
N GLU A 155 11.35 43.98 -14.19
CA GLU A 155 11.78 42.58 -14.17
C GLU A 155 11.99 42.06 -12.73
N LEU A 156 12.60 42.87 -11.87
CA LEU A 156 12.79 42.53 -10.45
C LEU A 156 11.47 42.40 -9.71
N ARG A 157 10.50 43.28 -9.99
CA ARG A 157 9.14 43.16 -9.43
C ARG A 157 8.46 41.88 -9.88
N ASP A 158 8.53 41.54 -11.17
CA ASP A 158 7.95 40.30 -11.69
C ASP A 158 8.59 39.06 -11.04
N LYS A 159 9.94 39.03 -10.94
CA LYS A 159 10.66 37.97 -10.24
C LYS A 159 10.24 37.86 -8.78
N LEU A 160 10.12 38.98 -8.07
CA LEU A 160 9.66 39.00 -6.69
C LEU A 160 8.26 38.41 -6.55
N THR A 161 7.32 38.78 -7.43
CA THR A 161 5.97 38.19 -7.41
C THR A 161 5.99 36.68 -7.69
N GLY A 162 6.86 36.23 -8.59
CA GLY A 162 7.09 34.81 -8.86
C GLY A 162 7.60 34.06 -7.61
N PHE A 163 8.61 34.60 -6.94
CA PHE A 163 9.13 34.04 -5.70
C PHE A 163 8.10 34.03 -4.57
N SER A 164 7.30 35.09 -4.41
CA SER A 164 6.24 35.13 -3.40
C SER A 164 5.17 34.04 -3.64
N ARG A 165 4.77 33.80 -4.90
CA ARG A 165 3.84 32.71 -5.23
C ARG A 165 4.45 31.35 -4.95
N SER A 166 5.69 31.12 -5.37
CA SER A 166 6.40 29.86 -5.12
C SER A 166 6.54 29.60 -3.62
N LEU A 167 6.92 30.61 -2.84
CA LEU A 167 7.04 30.50 -1.39
C LEU A 167 5.71 30.14 -0.75
N HIS A 168 4.59 30.73 -1.22
CA HIS A 168 3.27 30.42 -0.69
C HIS A 168 2.87 28.95 -0.95
N VAL A 169 3.14 28.45 -2.16
CA VAL A 169 2.91 27.03 -2.50
C VAL A 169 3.75 26.12 -1.61
N THR A 170 5.06 26.35 -1.52
CA THR A 170 5.96 25.55 -0.68
C THR A 170 5.56 25.61 0.80
N THR A 171 5.10 26.77 1.28
CA THR A 171 4.60 26.93 2.65
C THR A 171 3.34 26.08 2.88
N GLY A 172 2.41 26.05 1.92
CA GLY A 172 1.23 25.21 1.97
C GLY A 172 1.57 23.72 1.97
N ASP A 173 2.48 23.28 1.10
CA ASP A 173 2.95 21.89 1.04
C ASP A 173 3.60 21.46 2.36
N MET A 174 4.41 22.34 2.97
CA MET A 174 5.03 22.10 4.27
C MET A 174 3.98 21.91 5.38
N GLN A 175 2.93 22.74 5.41
CA GLN A 175 1.84 22.59 6.38
C GLN A 175 1.09 21.26 6.22
N ILE A 176 0.85 20.82 4.98
CA ILE A 176 0.23 19.52 4.69
C ILE A 176 1.14 18.39 5.18
N GLN A 177 2.44 18.45 4.89
CA GLN A 177 3.41 17.45 5.34
C GLN A 177 3.49 17.39 6.87
N GLU A 178 3.50 18.53 7.57
CA GLU A 178 3.48 18.58 9.04
C GLU A 178 2.21 17.91 9.61
N ALA A 179 1.05 18.13 8.99
CA ALA A 179 -0.20 17.47 9.37
C ALA A 179 -0.12 15.95 9.18
N THR A 180 0.40 15.49 8.04
CA THR A 180 0.60 14.06 7.77
C THR A 180 1.58 13.42 8.76
N ILE A 181 2.70 14.07 9.05
CA ILE A 181 3.69 13.57 10.02
C ILE A 181 3.05 13.44 11.41
N ARG A 182 2.24 14.42 11.82
CA ARG A 182 1.53 14.36 13.10
C ARG A 182 0.55 13.19 13.16
N ALA A 183 -0.23 12.97 12.09
CA ALA A 183 -1.16 11.84 12.02
C ALA A 183 -0.43 10.49 12.09
N LEU A 184 0.64 10.32 11.33
CA LEU A 184 1.44 9.09 11.33
C LEU A 184 2.10 8.81 12.70
N LYS A 185 2.48 9.84 13.44
CA LYS A 185 3.02 9.69 14.80
C LYS A 185 1.97 9.17 15.78
N GLU A 186 0.74 9.66 15.71
CA GLU A 186 -0.36 9.14 16.54
C GLU A 186 -0.71 7.69 16.14
N GLU A 187 -0.79 7.39 14.84
CA GLU A 187 -1.01 6.02 14.38
C GLU A 187 0.09 5.06 14.87
N LEU A 188 1.36 5.49 14.80
CA LEU A 188 2.48 4.69 15.30
C LEU A 188 2.33 4.40 16.80
N LYS A 189 2.02 5.43 17.59
CA LYS A 189 1.80 5.30 19.03
C LYS A 189 0.66 4.32 19.35
N ASP A 190 -0.45 4.41 18.64
CA ASP A 190 -1.57 3.47 18.80
C ASP A 190 -1.18 2.02 18.48
N LYS A 191 -0.34 1.81 17.45
CA LYS A 191 0.18 0.48 17.10
C LYS A 191 1.16 -0.04 18.15
N GLU A 192 2.03 0.80 18.69
CA GLU A 192 2.95 0.45 19.77
C GLU A 192 2.18 0.04 21.03
N GLU A 193 1.18 0.81 21.45
CA GLU A 193 0.32 0.47 22.59
C GLU A 193 -0.41 -0.86 22.37
N LYS A 194 -0.96 -1.09 21.17
CA LYS A 194 -1.60 -2.37 20.83
C LYS A 194 -0.61 -3.53 20.86
N SER A 195 0.61 -3.33 20.36
CA SER A 195 1.66 -4.36 20.37
C SER A 195 2.06 -4.74 21.79
N LEU A 196 2.22 -3.76 22.69
CA LEU A 196 2.54 -3.99 24.10
C LEU A 196 1.44 -4.78 24.81
N ARG A 197 0.16 -4.50 24.51
CA ARG A 197 -0.99 -5.26 25.04
C ARG A 197 -0.96 -6.71 24.57
N LEU A 198 -0.78 -6.94 23.26
CA LEU A 198 -0.72 -8.29 22.69
C LEU A 198 0.48 -9.10 23.21
N ASP A 199 1.64 -8.46 23.40
CA ASP A 199 2.81 -9.10 23.99
C ASP A 199 2.56 -9.53 25.44
N THR A 200 1.84 -8.70 26.20
CA THR A 200 1.42 -9.02 27.57
C THR A 200 0.43 -10.17 27.60
N GLU A 201 -0.58 -10.16 26.72
CA GLU A 201 -1.56 -11.25 26.58
C GLU A 201 -0.89 -12.57 26.17
N LEU A 202 0.06 -12.53 25.24
CA LEU A 202 0.82 -13.70 24.82
C LEU A 202 1.65 -14.27 25.98
N ARG A 203 2.32 -13.41 26.75
CA ARG A 203 3.09 -13.84 27.92
C ARG A 203 2.20 -14.56 28.94
N HIS A 204 1.04 -14.00 29.25
CA HIS A 204 0.07 -14.63 30.16
C HIS A 204 -0.49 -15.94 29.62
N LEU A 205 -0.75 -16.04 28.31
CA LEU A 205 -1.17 -17.28 27.68
C LEU A 205 -0.10 -18.37 27.81
N LEU A 206 1.16 -18.04 27.52
CA LEU A 206 2.29 -18.97 27.64
C LEU A 206 2.50 -19.41 29.09
N GLU A 207 2.41 -18.48 30.06
CA GLU A 207 2.43 -18.79 31.49
C GLU A 207 1.31 -19.77 31.88
N SER A 208 0.09 -19.50 31.45
CA SER A 208 -1.07 -20.35 31.74
C SER A 208 -0.89 -21.76 31.17
N LEU A 209 -0.44 -21.87 29.92
CA LEU A 209 -0.16 -23.16 29.27
C LEU A 209 0.96 -23.92 29.97
N ALA A 210 2.05 -23.25 30.35
CA ALA A 210 3.16 -23.86 31.05
C ALA A 210 2.74 -24.41 32.42
N ILE A 211 1.89 -23.70 33.16
CA ILE A 211 1.31 -24.18 34.43
C ILE A 211 0.45 -25.43 34.20
N LEU A 212 -0.43 -25.41 33.20
CA LEU A 212 -1.32 -26.55 32.88
C LEU A 212 -0.56 -27.81 32.44
N LEU A 213 0.55 -27.64 31.73
CA LEU A 213 1.37 -28.74 31.22
C LEU A 213 2.42 -29.23 32.22
N SER A 214 2.68 -28.43 33.26
CA SER A 214 3.54 -28.81 34.37
C SER A 214 2.86 -29.84 35.27
N SER A 215 3.67 -30.65 35.92
CA SER A 215 3.24 -31.67 36.89
C SER A 215 4.24 -31.71 38.05
N PRO A 216 3.91 -32.34 39.19
CA PRO A 216 4.82 -32.41 40.35
C PRO A 216 6.21 -32.98 40.03
N VAL A 217 6.35 -33.76 38.96
CA VAL A 217 7.59 -34.41 38.53
C VAL A 217 8.24 -33.75 37.30
N ARG A 218 7.57 -32.80 36.65
CA ARG A 218 8.10 -32.14 35.45
C ARG A 218 7.58 -30.71 35.34
N PHE A 219 8.50 -29.77 35.45
CA PHE A 219 8.27 -28.35 35.18
C PHE A 219 8.37 -28.06 33.68
N VAL A 220 7.54 -27.14 33.20
CA VAL A 220 7.53 -26.64 31.82
C VAL A 220 7.74 -25.14 31.88
N GLU A 221 8.72 -24.62 31.14
CA GLU A 221 8.95 -23.18 31.06
C GLU A 221 7.85 -22.50 30.22
N SER A 222 7.54 -21.24 30.54
CA SER A 222 6.57 -20.38 29.87
C SER A 222 7.09 -19.79 28.55
N ASN A 223 7.72 -20.64 27.73
CA ASN A 223 8.12 -20.32 26.37
C ASN A 223 7.50 -21.34 25.39
N GLU A 224 7.28 -20.89 24.15
CA GLU A 224 6.58 -21.67 23.13
C GLU A 224 7.23 -23.03 22.85
N LEU A 225 8.56 -23.08 22.88
CA LEU A 225 9.33 -24.25 22.48
C LEU A 225 9.18 -25.37 23.52
N SER A 226 9.34 -25.05 24.81
CA SER A 226 9.15 -25.99 25.93
C SER A 226 7.71 -26.50 26.02
N ILE A 227 6.72 -25.62 25.80
CA ILE A 227 5.30 -25.99 25.73
C ILE A 227 5.05 -27.00 24.61
N LYS A 228 5.54 -26.72 23.39
CA LYS A 228 5.39 -27.61 22.23
C LYS A 228 6.08 -28.95 22.43
N GLU A 229 7.25 -28.98 23.07
CA GLU A 229 7.95 -30.22 23.41
C GLU A 229 7.15 -31.05 24.41
N ARG A 230 6.64 -30.43 25.48
CA ARG A 230 5.82 -31.15 26.46
C ARG A 230 4.55 -31.74 25.85
N ILE A 231 3.88 -31.00 24.97
CA ILE A 231 2.69 -31.51 24.25
C ILE A 231 3.07 -32.73 23.40
N ARG A 232 4.20 -32.68 22.68
CA ARG A 232 4.69 -33.83 21.89
C ARG A 232 4.95 -35.06 22.75
N ASP A 233 5.57 -34.89 23.91
CA ASP A 233 5.82 -36.00 24.84
C ASP A 233 4.53 -36.59 25.38
N LEU A 234 3.57 -35.75 25.81
CA LEU A 234 2.26 -36.20 26.29
C LEU A 234 1.49 -36.98 25.22
N LEU A 235 1.59 -36.55 23.95
CA LEU A 235 1.00 -37.28 22.83
C LEU A 235 1.66 -38.64 22.61
N SER A 236 2.98 -38.74 22.76
CA SER A 236 3.70 -40.02 22.69
C SER A 236 3.28 -40.95 23.83
N ASP A 237 3.28 -40.45 25.07
CA ASP A 237 2.87 -41.21 26.26
C ASP A 237 1.43 -41.72 26.13
N ALA A 238 0.53 -40.89 25.61
CA ALA A 238 -0.86 -41.27 25.37
C ALA A 238 -0.98 -42.39 24.33
N LYS A 239 -0.18 -42.32 23.26
CA LYS A 239 -0.14 -43.36 22.23
C LYS A 239 0.38 -44.68 22.78
N ASP A 240 1.44 -44.66 23.57
CA ASP A 240 2.02 -45.86 24.18
C ASP A 240 1.05 -46.51 25.18
N LYS A 241 0.38 -45.70 26.02
CA LYS A 241 -0.68 -46.18 26.91
C LYS A 241 -1.86 -46.77 26.15
N SER A 242 -2.25 -46.18 25.02
CA SER A 242 -3.31 -46.74 24.16
C SER A 242 -2.92 -48.13 23.65
N MET A 243 -1.70 -48.30 23.14
CA MET A 243 -1.22 -49.63 22.69
C MET A 243 -1.17 -50.64 23.84
N GLN A 244 -0.78 -50.20 25.04
CA GLN A 244 -0.78 -51.06 26.22
C GLN A 244 -2.20 -51.51 26.59
N VAL A 245 -3.19 -50.61 26.52
CA VAL A 245 -4.59 -50.92 26.75
C VAL A 245 -5.09 -51.94 25.72
N ASP A 246 -4.75 -51.77 24.44
CA ASP A 246 -5.12 -52.71 23.38
C ASP A 246 -4.52 -54.11 23.63
N SER A 247 -3.24 -54.19 24.01
CA SER A 247 -2.59 -55.45 24.37
C SER A 247 -3.22 -56.13 25.60
N LEU A 248 -3.65 -55.35 26.60
CA LEU A 248 -4.37 -55.88 27.76
C LEU A 248 -5.75 -56.40 27.35
N HIS A 249 -6.47 -55.72 26.46
CA HIS A 249 -7.74 -56.22 25.92
C HIS A 249 -7.56 -57.54 25.17
N GLU A 250 -6.52 -57.68 24.35
CA GLU A 250 -6.19 -58.95 23.68
C GLU A 250 -5.90 -60.07 24.69
N LYS A 251 -5.11 -59.78 25.74
CA LYS A 251 -4.80 -60.75 26.79
C LYS A 251 -6.04 -61.18 27.57
N ILE A 252 -6.95 -60.25 27.86
CA ILE A 252 -8.26 -60.55 28.46
C ILE A 252 -9.08 -61.44 27.54
N GLY A 253 -9.08 -61.18 26.23
CA GLY A 253 -9.73 -62.04 25.23
C GLY A 253 -9.18 -63.47 25.26
N SER A 254 -7.86 -63.63 25.20
CA SER A 254 -7.20 -64.95 25.25
C SER A 254 -7.49 -65.73 26.54
N LEU A 255 -7.43 -65.06 27.70
CA LEU A 255 -7.76 -65.68 28.99
C LEU A 255 -9.24 -66.08 29.06
N ARG A 256 -10.14 -65.26 28.52
CA ARG A 256 -11.57 -65.59 28.43
C ARG A 256 -11.79 -66.85 27.61
N ASP A 257 -11.14 -66.97 26.45
CA ASP A 257 -11.22 -68.17 25.62
C ASP A 257 -10.63 -69.40 26.32
N GLN A 258 -9.53 -69.23 27.06
CA GLN A 258 -8.94 -70.30 27.86
C GLN A 258 -9.87 -70.78 28.98
N VAL A 259 -10.52 -69.85 29.69
CA VAL A 259 -11.53 -70.18 30.70
C VAL A 259 -12.73 -70.88 30.06
N GLY A 260 -13.16 -70.44 28.86
CA GLY A 260 -14.19 -71.13 28.08
C GLY A 260 -13.83 -72.59 27.83
N ARG A 261 -12.64 -72.85 27.27
CA ARG A 261 -12.13 -74.22 27.02
C ARG A 261 -12.04 -75.06 28.30
N LEU A 262 -11.53 -74.51 29.40
CA LEU A 262 -11.45 -75.22 30.69
C LEU A 262 -12.84 -75.53 31.26
N THR A 263 -13.82 -74.66 31.02
CA THR A 263 -15.21 -74.87 31.45
C THR A 263 -15.86 -76.00 30.66
N GLU A 264 -15.63 -76.05 29.34
CA GLU A 264 -16.06 -77.16 28.48
C GLU A 264 -15.41 -78.48 28.92
N GLN A 265 -14.09 -78.50 29.09
CA GLN A 265 -13.35 -79.67 29.57
C GLN A 265 -13.86 -80.15 30.93
N ARG A 266 -14.09 -79.22 31.88
CA ARG A 266 -14.69 -79.57 33.17
C ARG A 266 -16.08 -80.19 33.00
N GLY A 267 -16.88 -79.70 32.07
CA GLY A 267 -18.17 -80.28 31.72
C GLY A 267 -18.05 -81.72 31.22
N ASP A 268 -17.06 -82.00 30.38
CA ASP A 268 -16.75 -83.34 29.88
C ASP A 268 -16.29 -84.29 30.99
N ASP A 269 -15.35 -83.85 31.83
CA ASP A 269 -14.85 -84.62 32.97
C ASP A 269 -15.99 -84.94 33.95
N MET A 270 -16.90 -84.00 34.18
CA MET A 270 -18.04 -84.21 35.07
C MET A 270 -19.08 -85.17 34.47
N ARG A 271 -19.24 -85.21 33.15
CA ARG A 271 -20.06 -86.24 32.46
C ARG A 271 -19.45 -87.62 32.61
N ARG A 272 -18.14 -87.75 32.35
CA ARG A 272 -17.40 -89.00 32.53
C ARG A 272 -17.45 -89.50 33.98
N LEU A 273 -17.35 -88.59 34.95
CA LEU A 273 -17.48 -88.95 36.37
C LEU A 273 -18.85 -89.56 36.67
N LYS A 274 -19.93 -88.95 36.17
CA LYS A 274 -21.29 -89.49 36.32
C LYS A 274 -21.45 -90.88 35.69
N GLU A 275 -20.92 -91.08 34.48
CA GLU A 275 -20.93 -92.40 33.82
C GLU A 275 -20.22 -93.45 34.69
N VAL A 276 -19.06 -93.12 35.26
CA VAL A 276 -18.32 -94.03 36.18
C VAL A 276 -19.09 -94.26 37.49
N GLU A 277 -19.76 -93.25 38.03
CA GLU A 277 -20.61 -93.39 39.22
C GLU A 277 -21.81 -94.32 38.96
N GLU A 278 -22.47 -94.18 37.80
CA GLU A 278 -23.56 -95.06 37.37
C GLU A 278 -23.08 -96.51 37.18
N ASP A 279 -21.95 -96.71 36.51
CA ASP A 279 -21.32 -98.02 36.34
C ASP A 279 -20.95 -98.65 37.69
N LYS A 280 -20.42 -97.85 38.62
CA LYS A 280 -20.13 -98.28 39.98
C LYS A 280 -21.40 -98.75 40.70
N MET A 281 -22.47 -97.96 40.68
CA MET A 281 -23.74 -98.33 41.31
C MET A 281 -24.32 -99.63 40.73
N HIS A 282 -24.21 -99.81 39.41
CA HIS A 282 -24.63 -101.04 38.73
C HIS A 282 -23.80 -102.26 39.15
N LEU A 283 -22.47 -102.10 39.24
CA LEU A 283 -21.57 -103.15 39.71
C LEU A 283 -21.79 -103.49 41.19
N GLU A 284 -21.97 -102.49 42.06
CA GLU A 284 -22.32 -102.68 43.47
C GLU A 284 -23.65 -103.43 43.63
N GLY A 285 -24.67 -103.08 42.83
CA GLY A 285 -25.94 -103.79 42.81
C GLY A 285 -25.81 -105.25 42.37
N LYS A 286 -25.00 -105.52 41.33
CA LYS A 286 -24.68 -106.90 40.91
C LYS A 286 -23.94 -107.67 42.00
N LEU A 287 -22.93 -107.05 42.62
CA LEU A 287 -22.15 -107.63 43.69
C LEU A 287 -23.06 -108.03 44.86
N GLN A 288 -23.89 -107.10 45.35
CA GLN A 288 -24.84 -107.36 46.43
C GLN A 288 -25.79 -108.51 46.11
N LYS A 289 -26.31 -108.57 44.87
CA LYS A 289 -27.17 -109.68 44.42
C LYS A 289 -26.42 -111.02 44.49
N THR A 290 -25.20 -111.07 43.97
CA THR A 290 -24.37 -112.29 44.03
C THR A 290 -23.99 -112.69 45.44
N GLU A 291 -23.76 -111.73 46.35
CA GLU A 291 -23.51 -112.00 47.77
C GLU A 291 -24.74 -112.61 48.45
N VAL A 292 -25.95 -112.13 48.15
CA VAL A 292 -27.21 -112.70 48.64
C VAL A 292 -27.41 -114.12 48.10
N GLU A 293 -27.20 -114.34 46.81
CA GLU A 293 -27.29 -115.68 46.18
C GLU A 293 -26.26 -116.65 46.79
N LEU A 294 -25.04 -116.19 47.03
CA LEU A 294 -23.99 -116.98 47.69
C LEU A 294 -24.37 -117.33 49.13
N SER A 295 -24.88 -116.37 49.90
CA SER A 295 -25.35 -116.60 51.27
C SER A 295 -26.52 -117.59 51.31
N ALA A 296 -27.49 -117.46 50.40
CA ALA A 296 -28.60 -118.40 50.26
C ALA A 296 -28.11 -119.81 49.89
N CYS A 297 -27.13 -119.92 48.98
CA CYS A 297 -26.49 -121.17 48.62
C CYS A 297 -25.73 -121.79 49.81
N GLN A 298 -25.01 -120.98 50.59
CA GLN A 298 -24.36 -121.42 51.83
C GLN A 298 -25.38 -121.93 52.85
N ALA A 299 -26.48 -121.22 53.07
CA ALA A 299 -27.56 -121.63 53.96
C ALA A 299 -28.22 -122.95 53.49
N ALA A 300 -28.48 -123.09 52.19
CA ALA A 300 -29.00 -124.32 51.60
C ALA A 300 -28.02 -125.50 51.78
N LYS A 301 -26.72 -125.25 51.55
CA LYS A 301 -25.66 -126.24 51.77
C LYS A 301 -25.56 -126.67 53.24
N GLU A 302 -25.70 -125.74 54.18
CA GLU A 302 -25.76 -126.07 55.61
C GLU A 302 -27.04 -126.84 55.97
N GLY A 303 -28.18 -126.45 55.41
CA GLY A 303 -29.45 -127.18 55.54
C GLY A 303 -29.29 -128.64 55.11
N LEU A 304 -28.80 -128.86 53.88
CA LEU A 304 -28.51 -130.20 53.37
C LEU A 304 -27.48 -130.96 54.22
N ARG A 305 -26.49 -130.27 54.81
CA ARG A 305 -25.56 -130.91 55.76
C ARG A 305 -26.25 -131.36 57.04
N ARG A 306 -27.15 -130.54 57.60
CA ARG A 306 -27.95 -130.90 58.79
C ARG A 306 -28.88 -132.06 58.46
N ASP A 307 -29.61 -132.00 57.35
CA ASP A 307 -30.50 -133.07 56.90
C ASP A 307 -29.72 -134.36 56.66
N LYS A 308 -28.55 -134.29 56.03
CA LYS A 308 -27.64 -135.44 55.89
C LYS A 308 -27.24 -135.99 57.26
N ALA A 309 -26.87 -135.16 58.22
CA ALA A 309 -26.50 -135.62 59.56
C ALA A 309 -27.69 -136.27 60.30
N ILE A 310 -28.89 -135.71 60.18
CA ILE A 310 -30.14 -136.28 60.72
C ILE A 310 -30.44 -137.63 60.07
N PHE A 311 -30.32 -137.70 58.74
CA PHE A 311 -30.55 -138.94 58.00
C PHE A 311 -29.54 -140.02 58.37
N VAL A 312 -28.25 -139.68 58.47
CA VAL A 312 -27.19 -140.60 58.91
C VAL A 312 -27.47 -141.10 60.34
N THR A 313 -27.85 -140.22 61.28
CA THR A 313 -28.20 -140.64 62.65
C THR A 313 -29.48 -141.47 62.73
N PHE A 314 -30.47 -141.21 61.87
CA PHE A 314 -31.64 -142.07 61.72
C PHE A 314 -31.25 -143.46 61.22
N LEU A 315 -30.40 -143.55 60.20
CA LEU A 315 -29.88 -144.81 59.67
C LEU A 315 -29.11 -145.58 60.74
N GLU A 316 -28.25 -144.91 61.49
CA GLU A 316 -27.56 -145.51 62.62
C GLU A 316 -28.55 -146.07 63.65
N ARG A 317 -29.61 -145.34 64.03
CA ARG A 317 -30.65 -145.84 64.95
C ARG A 317 -31.39 -147.05 64.38
N LEU A 318 -31.71 -147.03 63.09
CA LEU A 318 -32.40 -148.13 62.42
C LEU A 318 -31.50 -149.38 62.34
N ALA A 319 -30.19 -149.20 62.12
CA ALA A 319 -29.20 -150.25 62.17
C ALA A 319 -29.17 -150.95 63.54
N ARG A 320 -29.24 -150.18 64.63
CA ARG A 320 -29.34 -150.72 65.99
C ARG A 320 -30.60 -151.55 66.21
N ALA A 321 -31.75 -151.03 65.80
CA ALA A 321 -33.03 -151.74 65.94
C ALA A 321 -33.06 -153.09 65.18
N LEU A 322 -32.30 -153.21 64.09
CA LEU A 322 -32.20 -154.43 63.27
C LEU A 322 -31.06 -155.38 63.70
N ASN A 323 -30.33 -155.08 64.78
CA ASN A 323 -29.09 -155.76 65.19
C ASN A 323 -28.01 -155.79 64.08
N MET A 324 -27.87 -154.69 63.33
CA MET A 324 -26.90 -154.51 62.24
C MET A 324 -25.80 -153.50 62.59
N GLU A 325 -25.54 -153.30 63.88
CA GLU A 325 -24.62 -152.26 64.38
C GLU A 325 -23.16 -152.45 63.93
N GLU A 326 -22.70 -153.69 63.87
CA GLU A 326 -21.31 -154.02 63.50
C GLU A 326 -21.07 -153.86 61.99
N ILE A 327 -22.06 -154.22 61.16
CA ILE A 327 -22.00 -154.06 59.70
C ILE A 327 -22.07 -152.57 59.30
N SER A 328 -22.74 -151.73 60.10
CA SER A 328 -22.84 -150.28 59.84
C SER A 328 -21.52 -149.52 59.83
N ARG A 329 -20.50 -150.02 60.53
CA ARG A 329 -19.21 -149.34 60.67
C ARG A 329 -18.22 -149.65 59.55
N GLU A 330 -18.41 -150.75 58.84
CA GLU A 330 -17.44 -151.26 57.85
C GLU A 330 -17.87 -150.99 56.40
N VAL A 331 -19.16 -150.75 56.16
CA VAL A 331 -19.70 -150.54 54.81
C VAL A 331 -20.28 -149.12 54.72
N GLY A 332 -19.82 -148.33 53.74
CA GLY A 332 -20.23 -146.92 53.59
C GLY A 332 -21.76 -146.73 53.55
N VAL A 333 -22.24 -145.53 53.89
CA VAL A 333 -23.66 -145.21 54.13
C VAL A 333 -24.61 -145.78 53.06
N ASP A 334 -24.24 -145.74 51.77
CA ASP A 334 -25.06 -146.22 50.66
C ASP A 334 -25.27 -147.75 50.67
N LEU A 335 -24.20 -148.52 50.89
CA LEU A 335 -24.25 -149.98 51.01
C LEU A 335 -24.87 -150.43 52.35
N HIS A 336 -24.76 -149.58 53.37
CA HIS A 336 -25.36 -149.82 54.67
C HIS A 336 -26.89 -149.77 54.63
N THR A 337 -27.48 -148.82 53.90
CA THR A 337 -28.94 -148.73 53.69
C THR A 337 -29.51 -149.99 53.05
N GLU A 338 -28.86 -150.51 52.02
CA GLU A 338 -29.30 -151.70 51.29
C GLU A 338 -29.21 -152.97 52.16
N SER A 339 -28.15 -153.07 52.97
CA SER A 339 -27.96 -154.17 53.92
C SER A 339 -29.00 -154.18 55.04
N MET A 340 -29.40 -153.01 55.54
CA MET A 340 -30.49 -152.90 56.53
C MET A 340 -31.86 -153.25 55.96
N LEU A 341 -32.12 -152.87 54.70
CA LEU A 341 -33.37 -153.20 54.03
C LEU A 341 -33.56 -154.72 53.94
N LEU A 342 -32.50 -155.43 53.51
CA LEU A 342 -32.49 -156.90 53.43
C LEU A 342 -32.72 -157.56 54.81
N ARG A 343 -32.17 -156.96 55.87
CA ARG A 343 -32.35 -157.46 57.25
C ARG A 343 -33.78 -157.25 57.75
N ALA A 344 -34.38 -156.10 57.47
CA ALA A 344 -35.79 -155.84 57.80
C ALA A 344 -36.72 -156.84 57.10
N GLU A 345 -36.46 -157.15 55.82
CA GLU A 345 -37.19 -158.19 55.08
C GLU A 345 -37.03 -159.59 55.71
N GLN A 346 -35.82 -159.96 56.14
CA GLN A 346 -35.56 -161.23 56.85
C GLN A 346 -36.30 -161.32 58.19
N LEU A 347 -36.30 -160.24 58.99
CA LEU A 347 -36.99 -160.19 60.28
C LEU A 347 -38.51 -160.25 60.12
N ALA A 348 -39.07 -159.55 59.13
CA ALA A 348 -40.49 -159.63 58.79
C ALA A 348 -40.91 -161.06 58.39
N LYS A 349 -40.04 -161.77 57.67
CA LYS A 349 -40.24 -163.18 57.30
C LYS A 349 -40.25 -164.10 58.53
N LEU A 350 -39.31 -163.90 59.46
CA LEU A 350 -39.24 -164.65 60.73
C LEU A 350 -40.44 -164.39 61.66
N GLU A 351 -41.01 -163.18 61.64
CA GLU A 351 -42.22 -162.85 62.41
C GLU A 351 -43.47 -163.50 61.80
N SER A 352 -43.56 -163.53 60.46
CA SER A 352 -44.60 -164.27 59.72
C SER A 352 -44.55 -165.78 60.02
N ASP A 353 -43.34 -166.36 60.06
CA ASP A 353 -43.14 -167.77 60.40
C ASP A 353 -43.49 -168.08 61.87
N LYS A 354 -43.17 -167.18 62.82
CA LYS A 354 -43.57 -167.31 64.23
C LYS A 354 -45.08 -167.21 64.45
N LEU A 355 -45.78 -166.38 63.68
CA LEU A 355 -47.25 -166.28 63.70
C LEU A 355 -47.88 -167.54 63.12
N ALA A 356 -47.32 -168.10 62.04
CA ALA A 356 -47.75 -169.38 61.48
C ALA A 356 -47.57 -170.55 62.48
N ASP A 357 -46.48 -170.54 63.27
CA ASP A 357 -46.21 -171.60 64.26
C ASP A 357 -47.07 -171.46 65.55
N LYS A 358 -47.46 -170.23 65.93
CA LYS A 358 -48.45 -169.99 67.00
C LYS A 358 -49.88 -170.40 66.60
N VAL A 359 -50.24 -170.26 65.33
CA VAL A 359 -51.55 -170.72 64.80
C VAL A 359 -51.60 -172.25 64.72
N ARG A 360 -50.49 -172.94 64.45
CA ARG A 360 -50.45 -174.42 64.43
C ARG A 360 -50.52 -175.10 65.80
N ARG A 361 -50.04 -174.47 66.88
CA ARG A 361 -50.03 -175.09 68.23
C ARG A 361 -51.24 -174.74 69.10
N GLY A 362 -52.15 -173.88 68.63
CA GLY A 362 -53.36 -173.47 69.34
C GLY A 362 -54.61 -174.32 69.07
N ILE A 363 -54.61 -175.26 68.13
CA ILE A 363 -55.81 -176.01 67.72
C ILE A 363 -55.47 -177.49 67.44
N SER A 364 -55.34 -178.30 68.50
CA SER A 364 -55.77 -179.73 68.56
C SER A 364 -55.35 -180.39 69.89
N TYR A 365 -56.28 -180.44 70.85
CA TYR A 365 -56.74 -181.73 71.35
C TYR A 365 -58.13 -181.92 70.74
N PHE A 366 -58.25 -182.83 69.77
CA PHE A 366 -59.41 -183.68 69.50
C PHE A 366 -58.98 -184.83 68.59
#